data_AF-K1SW58-F1
#
_entry.id   AF-K1SW58-F1
#
_cell.length_a   1.000
_cell.length_b   1.000
_cell.length_c   1.000
_cell.angle_alpha   90.00
_cell.angle_beta   90.00
_cell.angle_gamma   90.00
#
_symmetry.space_group_name_H-M   'P 1'
#
loop_
_entity.id
_entity.type
_entity.pdbx_description
1 polymer ?
#
loop_
_entity_poly.entity_id
_entity_poly.type
_entity_poly.pdbx_seq_one_letter_code
_entity_poly.pdbx_strand_id
1 'polypeptide(L)'
;GQGGAGWPVDGLGLHGYDTFHGNGLRFQWRDEDGEVEGYVSWKDIEKELGVLILTGEYQPETPRIDELAMDGLREDDKVIDAEYKEVEPEEAESEIDDYAIPDEPESYASNRDYVSAKGMSPQEAADEDRMVTQAEYGAEIEAETTEKDPSELQYITPIDYAKRIAELDEDLRDAAEILVTDCSCYTPFRAFLMDVVQSDFAFMPNKLDLIRDIALGTDNAERKAYSNNKYGLVEYSIRSGYVKISYKNRNGVRKEGALDWRELYEILSYMVKQPFYCGEDQKRYYQETKQKADRDKMNPVYKRFFDIEDSVKANRLETRERATANGWETKIDENGHVISDDAVQKKYNFHYNLWEMEKGGAKTRYQWNMDAIRTLKQIESENRLATPEEQKVLSKFVGWGGLSQAFDEENAGWSKEYAELKDLLSDEEYSAARATVNNAFYTSPEIAMCMNSALVQFGFRGGNVLEPSMGIGNFFGSMPAPMQRSKLYGVSLTAFQEELTKQLYQNANISITGFENTTYR
;
A
#
# COMPACT_ATOMS: atom_id res chain seq x y z
N GLY A 1 13.27 -30.11 3.52
CA GLY A 1 13.86 -30.38 2.19
C GLY A 1 15.36 -30.50 2.32
N GLN A 2 16.05 -30.83 1.23
CA GLN A 2 17.48 -30.54 1.08
C GLN A 2 17.57 -29.18 0.39
N GLY A 3 18.11 -28.18 1.07
CA GLY A 3 18.47 -26.89 0.44
C GLY A 3 19.93 -26.97 0.02
N GLY A 4 20.25 -26.61 -1.22
CA GLY A 4 21.64 -26.47 -1.66
C GLY A 4 22.09 -25.04 -1.43
N ALA A 5 23.10 -24.82 -0.57
CA ALA A 5 23.77 -23.53 -0.47
C ALA A 5 24.74 -23.37 -1.67
N GLY A 6 24.58 -22.30 -2.45
CA GLY A 6 25.47 -21.96 -3.56
C GLY A 6 26.61 -21.05 -3.09
N TRP A 7 27.85 -21.57 -3.19
CA TRP A 7 29.19 -20.95 -3.25
C TRP A 7 29.61 -19.88 -2.19
N PRO A 8 30.91 -19.84 -1.75
CA PRO A 8 32.08 -20.23 -2.57
C PRO A 8 32.69 -21.62 -2.34
N VAL A 9 33.09 -22.33 -3.41
CA VAL A 9 33.83 -23.64 -3.40
C VAL A 9 35.33 -23.47 -3.17
N ASP A 10 35.85 -22.25 -3.02
CA ASP A 10 37.26 -22.02 -2.66
C ASP A 10 37.44 -21.09 -1.44
N GLY A 11 36.71 -21.32 -0.35
CA GLY A 11 36.88 -20.52 0.87
C GLY A 11 36.27 -21.08 2.16
N LEU A 12 36.49 -20.34 3.26
CA LEU A 12 35.79 -20.49 4.55
C LEU A 12 34.33 -20.06 4.37
N GLY A 13 33.37 -20.90 4.76
CA GLY A 13 31.95 -20.59 4.54
C GLY A 13 31.01 -21.78 4.65
N LEU A 14 29.71 -21.51 4.47
CA LEU A 14 28.65 -22.52 4.45
C LEU A 14 28.74 -23.32 3.15
N HIS A 15 28.75 -24.65 3.24
CA HIS A 15 28.70 -25.50 2.06
C HIS A 15 28.08 -26.87 2.37
N GLY A 16 27.52 -27.50 1.35
CA GLY A 16 26.81 -28.79 1.47
C GLY A 16 25.29 -28.65 1.45
N TYR A 17 24.61 -29.78 1.69
CA TYR A 17 23.16 -29.87 1.67
C TYR A 17 22.58 -29.60 3.06
N ASP A 18 21.95 -28.44 3.24
CA ASP A 18 21.25 -28.11 4.48
C ASP A 18 20.04 -29.04 4.65
N THR A 19 19.93 -29.61 5.85
CA THR A 19 18.88 -30.57 6.16
C THR A 19 17.85 -29.93 7.09
N PHE A 20 16.62 -29.78 6.59
CA PHE A 20 15.53 -29.17 7.32
C PHE A 20 14.73 -30.24 8.07
N HIS A 21 14.60 -30.07 9.39
CA HIS A 21 13.81 -30.95 10.25
C HIS A 21 12.64 -30.18 10.89
N GLY A 22 11.61 -30.90 11.34
CA GLY A 22 10.41 -30.27 11.95
C GLY A 22 10.71 -29.44 13.20
N ASN A 23 11.84 -29.70 13.87
CA ASN A 23 12.22 -29.03 15.11
C ASN A 23 13.35 -27.99 14.93
N GLY A 24 13.86 -27.80 13.72
CA GLY A 24 14.97 -26.90 13.46
C GLY A 24 15.79 -27.25 12.22
N LEU A 25 16.92 -26.57 12.08
CA LEU A 25 17.78 -26.57 10.92
C LEU A 25 19.17 -27.09 11.29
N ARG A 26 19.71 -27.96 10.45
CA ARG A 26 21.11 -28.38 10.51
C ARG A 26 21.86 -27.80 9.32
N PHE A 27 22.95 -27.10 9.61
CA PHE A 27 23.86 -26.51 8.61
C PHE A 27 25.28 -27.02 8.83
N GLN A 28 26.05 -27.03 7.74
CA GLN A 28 27.47 -27.42 7.72
C GLN A 28 28.29 -26.29 7.10
N TRP A 29 29.44 -25.99 7.68
CA TRP A 29 30.36 -24.97 7.20
C TRP A 29 31.80 -25.36 7.50
N ARG A 30 32.73 -24.77 6.75
CA ARG A 30 34.16 -24.93 6.97
C ARG A 30 34.77 -23.66 7.53
N ASP A 31 35.48 -23.81 8.65
CA ASP A 31 36.29 -22.77 9.26
C ASP A 31 37.81 -23.06 9.13
N GLU A 32 38.66 -22.25 9.75
CA GLU A 32 40.13 -22.36 9.66
C GLU A 32 40.66 -23.69 10.21
N ASP A 33 39.89 -24.34 11.10
CA ASP A 33 40.23 -25.61 11.76
C ASP A 33 39.62 -26.83 11.05
N GLY A 34 38.65 -26.63 10.16
CA GLY A 34 38.10 -27.67 9.28
C GLY A 34 36.57 -27.63 9.16
N GLU A 35 35.99 -28.81 8.92
CA GLU A 35 34.54 -28.99 8.73
C GLU A 35 33.79 -29.02 10.06
N VAL A 36 32.77 -28.17 10.20
CA VAL A 36 31.95 -28.02 11.41
C VAL A 36 30.47 -28.16 11.06
N GLU A 37 29.71 -28.81 11.97
CA GLU A 37 28.25 -28.91 11.85
C GLU A 37 27.54 -28.32 13.08
N GLY A 38 26.41 -27.68 12.82
CA GLY A 38 25.62 -26.99 13.84
C GLY A 38 24.12 -27.22 13.65
N TYR A 39 23.39 -27.11 14.76
CA TYR A 39 21.94 -27.24 14.80
C TYR A 39 21.31 -26.03 15.49
N VAL A 40 20.29 -25.45 14.86
CA VAL A 40 19.52 -24.33 15.40
C VAL A 40 18.03 -24.66 15.42
N SER A 41 17.33 -24.24 16.47
CA SER A 41 15.88 -24.46 16.56
C SER A 41 15.11 -23.38 15.79
N TRP A 42 13.90 -23.71 15.32
CA TRP A 42 13.03 -22.72 14.65
C TRP A 42 12.68 -21.53 15.55
N LYS A 43 12.61 -21.73 16.86
CA LYS A 43 12.33 -20.69 17.84
C LYS A 43 13.48 -19.68 17.94
N ASP A 44 14.71 -20.15 17.80
CA ASP A 44 15.89 -19.28 17.81
C ASP A 44 16.02 -18.54 16.47
N ILE A 45 15.70 -19.19 15.35
CA ILE A 45 15.64 -18.55 14.03
C ILE A 45 14.58 -17.44 14.01
N GLU A 46 13.37 -17.70 14.50
CA GLU A 46 12.30 -16.71 14.58
C GLU A 46 12.74 -15.48 15.38
N LYS A 47 13.44 -15.70 16.49
CA LYS A 47 13.96 -14.64 17.33
C LYS A 47 15.01 -13.80 16.61
N GLU A 48 15.96 -14.42 15.92
CA GLU A 48 17.00 -13.70 15.19
C GLU A 48 16.44 -12.96 13.96
N LEU A 49 15.52 -13.57 13.20
CA LEU A 49 14.80 -12.88 12.13
C LEU A 49 14.01 -11.69 12.68
N GLY A 50 13.36 -11.85 13.83
CA GLY A 50 12.67 -10.76 14.51
C GLY A 50 13.61 -9.63 14.86
N VAL A 51 14.82 -9.92 15.36
CA VAL A 51 15.84 -8.90 15.65
C VAL A 51 16.28 -8.19 14.38
N LEU A 52 16.62 -8.92 13.30
CA LEU A 52 17.07 -8.35 12.02
C LEU A 52 16.02 -7.46 11.36
N ILE A 53 14.74 -7.88 11.38
CA ILE A 53 13.61 -7.10 10.87
C ILE A 53 13.40 -5.82 11.69
N LEU A 54 13.59 -5.89 13.02
CA LEU A 54 13.32 -4.78 13.93
C LEU A 54 14.45 -3.76 14.02
N THR A 55 15.72 -4.16 13.87
CA THR A 55 16.85 -3.23 13.87
C THR A 55 17.12 -2.63 12.50
N GLY A 56 16.65 -3.28 11.42
CA GLY A 56 17.00 -2.91 10.05
C GLY A 56 18.47 -3.23 9.71
N GLU A 57 19.23 -3.83 10.64
CA GLU A 57 20.60 -4.28 10.43
C GLU A 57 20.58 -5.71 9.93
N TYR A 58 20.25 -5.90 8.66
CA TYR A 58 20.69 -7.08 7.93
C TYR A 58 22.20 -6.95 7.72
N GLN A 59 22.96 -8.06 7.63
CA GLN A 59 24.37 -7.94 7.26
C GLN A 59 24.48 -7.07 6.01
N PRO A 60 25.46 -6.15 5.93
CA PRO A 60 25.60 -5.29 4.78
C PRO A 60 25.75 -6.17 3.55
N GLU A 61 24.80 -6.03 2.62
CA GLU A 61 24.93 -6.63 1.31
C GLU A 61 26.22 -6.09 0.68
N THR A 62 27.12 -6.99 0.28
CA THR A 62 28.12 -6.66 -0.72
C THR A 62 27.39 -6.00 -1.89
N PRO A 63 27.76 -4.76 -2.27
CA PRO A 63 26.97 -3.97 -3.18
C PRO A 63 26.81 -4.73 -4.50
N ARG A 64 25.57 -5.06 -4.85
CA ARG A 64 25.25 -5.41 -6.23
C ARG A 64 25.46 -4.16 -7.08
N ILE A 65 26.07 -4.37 -8.23
CA ILE A 65 26.39 -3.32 -9.23
C ILE A 65 25.16 -2.48 -9.59
N ASP A 66 23.96 -3.05 -9.39
CA ASP A 66 22.64 -2.48 -9.65
C ASP A 66 22.27 -1.25 -8.80
N GLU A 67 22.98 -0.94 -7.70
CA GLU A 67 22.71 0.23 -6.84
C GLU A 67 23.48 1.51 -7.23
N LEU A 68 24.27 1.50 -8.31
CA LEU A 68 24.89 2.73 -8.86
C LEU A 68 23.98 3.53 -9.80
N ALA A 69 22.78 3.03 -10.08
CA ALA A 69 21.81 3.72 -10.92
C ALA A 69 20.40 3.60 -10.35
N MET A 70 19.98 4.60 -9.57
CA MET A 70 18.70 5.32 -9.70
C MET A 70 18.25 5.90 -8.36
N ASP A 71 18.60 7.17 -8.16
CA ASP A 71 17.83 8.09 -7.33
C ASP A 71 16.38 8.14 -7.85
N GLY A 72 15.43 7.71 -7.02
CA GLY A 72 14.05 8.18 -7.07
C GLY A 72 12.98 7.15 -7.43
N LEU A 73 11.95 7.13 -6.56
CA LEU A 73 10.59 6.62 -6.76
C LEU A 73 10.41 5.09 -6.79
N ARG A 74 10.00 4.55 -5.65
CA ARG A 74 8.97 3.50 -5.59
C ARG A 74 7.92 3.91 -4.55
N GLU A 75 7.05 4.83 -4.97
CA GLU A 75 5.63 4.66 -4.63
C GLU A 75 5.18 3.47 -5.47
N ASP A 76 4.74 2.39 -4.83
CA ASP A 76 3.79 1.37 -5.31
C ASP A 76 3.87 0.13 -4.40
N ASP A 77 3.58 0.28 -3.10
CA ASP A 77 3.32 -0.87 -2.22
C ASP A 77 1.90 -1.39 -2.49
N LYS A 78 1.74 -2.03 -3.65
CA LYS A 78 0.75 -3.10 -3.78
C LYS A 78 1.28 -4.23 -2.90
N VAL A 79 0.60 -4.46 -1.78
CA VAL A 79 0.73 -5.72 -1.04
C VAL A 79 0.31 -6.85 -1.99
N ILE A 80 1.28 -7.46 -2.65
CA ILE A 80 1.09 -8.56 -3.59
C ILE A 80 1.12 -9.86 -2.79
N ASP A 81 -0.06 -10.29 -2.32
CA ASP A 81 -0.35 -11.70 -1.96
C ASP A 81 -0.70 -12.49 -3.25
N ALA A 82 0.22 -12.52 -4.21
CA ALA A 82 0.05 -13.30 -5.45
C ALA A 82 0.95 -14.53 -5.45
N GLU A 83 0.33 -15.69 -5.65
CA GLU A 83 1.07 -16.87 -6.11
C GLU A 83 1.61 -16.63 -7.52
N TYR A 84 2.76 -17.25 -7.76
CA TYR A 84 3.63 -17.02 -8.89
C TYR A 84 3.50 -18.15 -9.90
N LYS A 85 3.46 -17.83 -11.20
CA LYS A 85 3.47 -18.82 -12.29
C LYS A 85 4.74 -18.68 -13.11
N GLU A 86 5.49 -19.77 -13.28
CA GLU A 86 6.60 -19.85 -14.23
C GLU A 86 6.07 -19.88 -15.68
N VAL A 87 6.71 -19.10 -16.56
CA VAL A 87 6.42 -19.10 -18.00
C VAL A 87 7.23 -20.23 -18.63
N GLU A 88 6.58 -21.17 -19.32
CA GLU A 88 7.31 -22.14 -20.13
C GLU A 88 7.95 -21.41 -21.33
N PRO A 89 9.27 -21.53 -21.55
CA PRO A 89 9.92 -20.90 -22.68
C PRO A 89 9.47 -21.54 -24.00
N GLU A 90 9.04 -20.71 -24.95
CA GLU A 90 8.86 -21.12 -26.35
C GLU A 90 10.19 -21.61 -26.94
N GLU A 91 10.10 -22.67 -27.73
CA GLU A 91 11.18 -23.43 -28.36
C GLU A 91 12.32 -22.55 -28.91
N ALA A 92 13.43 -22.51 -28.17
CA ALA A 92 14.74 -22.19 -28.72
C ALA A 92 15.48 -23.50 -28.99
N GLU A 93 15.87 -23.69 -30.26
CA GLU A 93 16.51 -24.89 -30.77
C GLU A 93 17.71 -25.34 -29.92
N SER A 94 17.73 -26.64 -29.65
CA SER A 94 18.81 -27.36 -28.99
C SER A 94 20.09 -27.34 -29.83
N GLU A 95 21.12 -26.64 -29.38
CA GLU A 95 22.51 -27.00 -29.68
C GLU A 95 23.15 -27.63 -28.44
N ILE A 96 23.02 -28.95 -28.39
CA ILE A 96 24.05 -29.95 -28.03
C ILE A 96 24.85 -29.68 -26.74
N ASP A 97 24.47 -30.46 -25.74
CA ASP A 97 25.26 -30.98 -24.60
C ASP A 97 26.62 -31.54 -25.05
N ASP A 98 27.71 -30.84 -24.71
CA ASP A 98 29.09 -31.30 -24.94
C ASP A 98 29.95 -31.31 -23.66
N TYR A 99 29.33 -31.35 -22.47
CA TYR A 99 30.06 -31.54 -21.20
C TYR A 99 29.45 -32.63 -20.33
N ALA A 100 29.34 -33.83 -20.90
CA ALA A 100 29.43 -35.04 -20.11
C ALA A 100 30.78 -35.05 -19.36
N ILE A 101 30.73 -35.08 -18.03
CA ILE A 101 31.90 -35.21 -17.15
C ILE A 101 32.66 -36.50 -17.55
N PRO A 102 33.90 -36.41 -18.04
CA PRO A 102 34.74 -37.60 -18.17
C PRO A 102 35.23 -38.02 -16.78
N ASP A 103 35.10 -39.30 -16.46
CA ASP A 103 35.72 -39.91 -15.27
C ASP A 103 37.21 -39.51 -15.17
N GLU A 104 37.62 -39.19 -13.95
CA GLU A 104 38.94 -38.67 -13.55
C GLU A 104 40.13 -39.21 -14.36
N PRO A 105 41.00 -38.33 -14.92
CA PRO A 105 42.36 -38.70 -15.23
C PRO A 105 43.28 -38.38 -14.04
N GLU A 106 44.14 -39.35 -13.71
CA GLU A 106 45.19 -39.40 -12.67
C GLU A 106 46.26 -38.27 -12.75
N SER A 107 45.87 -37.00 -12.97
CA SER A 107 46.78 -35.87 -13.14
C SER A 107 46.95 -34.98 -11.90
N TYR A 108 46.08 -35.13 -10.89
CA TYR A 108 46.21 -34.43 -9.60
C TYR A 108 47.31 -34.98 -8.67
N ALA A 109 48.01 -36.05 -9.07
CA ALA A 109 49.08 -36.65 -8.27
C ALA A 109 50.49 -36.08 -8.55
N SER A 110 50.67 -35.10 -9.44
CA SER A 110 52.02 -34.67 -9.87
C SER A 110 52.44 -33.23 -9.55
N ASN A 111 51.57 -32.37 -9.02
CA ASN A 111 51.93 -30.96 -8.73
C ASN A 111 52.41 -30.69 -7.29
N ARG A 112 52.55 -31.71 -6.44
CA ARG A 112 53.18 -31.54 -5.11
C ARG A 112 54.70 -31.36 -5.16
N ASP A 113 55.34 -31.58 -6.31
CA ASP A 113 56.80 -31.53 -6.45
C ASP A 113 57.34 -30.40 -7.37
N TYR A 114 56.49 -29.53 -7.94
CA TYR A 114 56.95 -28.44 -8.85
C TYR A 114 57.09 -27.06 -8.21
N VAL A 115 56.68 -26.85 -6.95
CA VAL A 115 56.83 -25.57 -6.23
C VAL A 115 58.25 -25.41 -5.64
N SER A 116 59.13 -26.41 -5.78
CA SER A 116 60.50 -26.37 -5.24
C SER A 116 61.56 -25.83 -6.22
N ALA A 117 61.24 -25.46 -7.46
CA ALA A 117 62.29 -25.32 -8.49
C ALA A 117 62.53 -23.91 -9.08
N LYS A 118 61.67 -22.90 -8.88
CA LYS A 118 61.97 -21.51 -9.26
C LYS A 118 61.37 -20.54 -8.24
N GLY A 119 62.21 -19.86 -7.50
CA GLY A 119 61.81 -18.92 -6.45
C GLY A 119 61.15 -17.66 -7.00
N MET A 120 59.85 -17.72 -7.27
CA MET A 120 59.01 -16.53 -7.39
C MET A 120 58.54 -16.10 -6.02
N SER A 121 58.42 -14.78 -5.82
CA SER A 121 57.81 -14.25 -4.60
C SER A 121 56.29 -14.43 -4.62
N PRO A 122 55.61 -14.48 -3.47
CA PRO A 122 54.15 -14.63 -3.41
C PRO A 122 53.37 -13.54 -4.16
N GLN A 123 53.94 -12.35 -4.32
CA GLN A 123 53.34 -11.27 -5.10
C GLN A 123 53.42 -11.53 -6.60
N GLU A 124 54.54 -12.04 -7.10
CA GLU A 124 54.71 -12.32 -8.54
C GLU A 124 53.82 -13.49 -8.99
N ALA A 125 53.61 -14.50 -8.14
CA ALA A 125 52.68 -15.58 -8.42
C ALA A 125 51.22 -15.09 -8.46
N ALA A 126 50.84 -14.18 -7.55
CA ALA A 126 49.50 -13.60 -7.53
C ALA A 126 49.24 -12.69 -8.74
N ASP A 127 50.24 -11.93 -9.18
CA ASP A 127 50.12 -11.07 -10.36
C ASP A 127 50.03 -11.88 -11.66
N GLU A 128 50.76 -13.01 -11.77
CA GLU A 128 50.67 -13.92 -12.91
C GLU A 128 49.29 -14.60 -12.96
N ASP A 129 48.79 -15.08 -11.82
CA ASP A 129 47.46 -15.70 -11.70
C ASP A 129 46.34 -14.72 -12.08
N ARG A 130 46.45 -13.45 -11.66
CA ARG A 130 45.53 -12.39 -12.06
C ARG A 130 45.54 -12.13 -13.56
N MET A 131 46.71 -12.16 -14.20
CA MET A 131 46.83 -11.94 -15.64
C MET A 131 46.28 -13.12 -16.45
N VAL A 132 46.45 -14.35 -15.96
CA VAL A 132 45.89 -15.55 -16.60
C VAL A 132 44.37 -15.55 -16.48
N THR A 133 43.82 -15.26 -15.30
CA THR A 133 42.37 -15.18 -15.10
C THR A 133 41.72 -14.09 -15.96
N GLN A 134 42.36 -12.92 -16.09
CA GLN A 134 41.87 -11.87 -16.98
C GLN A 134 41.93 -12.28 -18.47
N ALA A 135 42.90 -13.10 -18.86
CA ALA A 135 43.06 -13.55 -20.25
C ALA A 135 42.11 -14.70 -20.62
N GLU A 136 41.81 -15.61 -19.69
CA GLU A 136 40.91 -16.75 -19.90
C GLU A 136 39.44 -16.38 -19.71
N TYR A 137 39.12 -15.56 -18.70
CA TYR A 137 37.74 -15.29 -18.27
C TYR A 137 37.31 -13.82 -18.42
N GLY A 138 38.18 -12.95 -18.94
CA GLY A 138 37.91 -11.51 -19.02
C GLY A 138 36.66 -11.12 -19.82
N ALA A 139 36.34 -11.88 -20.88
CA ALA A 139 35.15 -11.63 -21.70
C ALA A 139 33.84 -12.07 -21.02
N GLU A 140 33.90 -13.12 -20.21
CA GLU A 140 32.76 -13.61 -19.41
C GLU A 140 32.49 -12.67 -18.23
N ILE A 141 33.56 -12.17 -17.60
CA ILE A 141 33.48 -11.12 -16.57
C ILE A 141 32.87 -9.84 -17.17
N GLU A 142 33.27 -9.40 -18.36
CA GLU A 142 32.65 -8.24 -19.04
C GLU A 142 31.17 -8.48 -19.36
N ALA A 143 30.79 -9.69 -19.80
CA ALA A 143 29.41 -10.04 -20.09
C ALA A 143 28.51 -10.08 -18.83
N GLU A 144 29.04 -10.51 -17.69
CA GLU A 144 28.33 -10.50 -16.40
C GLU A 144 28.34 -9.14 -15.70
N THR A 145 29.33 -8.28 -15.98
CA THR A 145 29.42 -6.93 -15.42
C THR A 145 28.78 -5.84 -16.28
N THR A 146 28.24 -6.20 -17.45
CA THR A 146 27.42 -5.29 -18.25
C THR A 146 26.07 -5.11 -17.55
N GLU A 147 25.84 -3.93 -16.95
CA GLU A 147 24.56 -3.56 -16.32
C GLU A 147 23.38 -3.84 -17.28
N LYS A 148 22.61 -4.89 -17.01
CA LYS A 148 21.31 -5.12 -17.65
C LYS A 148 20.25 -4.33 -16.91
N ASP A 149 19.37 -3.69 -17.66
CA ASP A 149 18.26 -2.90 -17.12
C ASP A 149 17.37 -3.81 -16.23
N PRO A 150 17.10 -3.45 -14.96
CA PRO A 150 16.26 -4.22 -14.04
C PRO A 150 14.85 -4.53 -14.58
N SER A 151 14.41 -3.83 -15.62
CA SER A 151 13.15 -4.11 -16.34
C SER A 151 13.18 -5.37 -17.21
N GLU A 152 14.35 -5.99 -17.43
CA GLU A 152 14.50 -7.23 -18.21
C GLU A 152 14.23 -8.52 -17.41
N LEU A 153 14.11 -8.45 -16.07
CA LEU A 153 13.75 -9.60 -15.22
C LEU A 153 12.25 -9.93 -15.30
N GLN A 154 11.80 -10.42 -16.45
CA GLN A 154 10.43 -10.92 -16.66
C GLN A 154 10.33 -12.42 -16.37
N TYR A 155 10.30 -12.84 -15.11
CA TYR A 155 10.08 -14.28 -14.82
C TYR A 155 8.86 -14.61 -13.99
N ILE A 156 8.16 -13.63 -13.43
CA ILE A 156 7.01 -13.94 -12.62
C ILE A 156 5.94 -12.84 -12.66
N THR A 157 4.82 -13.13 -13.32
CA THR A 157 3.64 -12.24 -13.29
C THR A 157 2.69 -12.65 -12.17
N PRO A 158 2.22 -11.71 -11.32
CA PRO A 158 1.16 -11.95 -10.35
C PRO A 158 -0.08 -12.55 -11.04
N ILE A 159 -0.68 -13.60 -10.45
CA ILE A 159 -1.95 -14.14 -10.94
C ILE A 159 -3.05 -13.09 -10.72
N ASP A 160 -3.59 -12.55 -11.82
CA ASP A 160 -4.77 -11.71 -11.78
C ASP A 160 -6.02 -12.57 -11.57
N TYR A 161 -6.39 -12.79 -10.30
CA TYR A 161 -7.57 -13.55 -9.96
C TYR A 161 -8.88 -12.90 -10.44
N ALA A 162 -8.91 -11.57 -10.63
CA ALA A 162 -10.09 -10.91 -11.18
C ALA A 162 -10.28 -11.28 -12.66
N LYS A 163 -9.18 -11.31 -13.43
CA LYS A 163 -9.17 -11.85 -14.79
C LYS A 163 -9.50 -13.34 -14.82
N ARG A 164 -8.92 -14.13 -13.92
CA ARG A 164 -9.20 -15.58 -13.82
C ARG A 164 -10.68 -15.87 -13.52
N ILE A 165 -11.33 -15.07 -12.67
CA ILE A 165 -12.77 -15.18 -12.41
C ILE A 165 -13.60 -14.72 -13.62
N ALA A 166 -13.17 -13.68 -14.34
CA ALA A 166 -13.83 -13.23 -15.55
C ALA A 166 -13.77 -14.28 -16.69
N GLU A 167 -12.72 -15.10 -16.70
CA GLU A 167 -12.51 -16.20 -17.64
C GLU A 167 -13.20 -17.51 -17.22
N LEU A 168 -13.72 -17.63 -15.99
CA LEU A 168 -14.49 -18.80 -15.55
C LEU A 168 -15.77 -18.98 -16.39
N ASP A 169 -16.15 -20.24 -16.65
CA ASP A 169 -17.43 -20.58 -17.26
C ASP A 169 -18.57 -19.94 -16.46
N GLU A 170 -19.38 -19.11 -17.12
CA GLU A 170 -20.46 -18.31 -16.51
C GLU A 170 -21.38 -19.19 -15.64
N ASP A 171 -21.75 -20.38 -16.13
CA ASP A 171 -22.61 -21.31 -15.41
C ASP A 171 -21.90 -21.94 -14.17
N LEU A 172 -20.57 -22.11 -14.20
CA LEU A 172 -19.76 -22.58 -13.06
C LEU A 172 -19.62 -21.48 -12.01
N ARG A 173 -19.40 -20.23 -12.44
CA ARG A 173 -19.35 -19.06 -11.55
C ARG A 173 -20.68 -18.88 -10.83
N ASP A 174 -21.81 -18.96 -11.53
CA ASP A 174 -23.15 -18.90 -10.93
C ASP A 174 -23.33 -19.99 -9.85
N ALA A 175 -22.86 -21.21 -10.12
CA ALA A 175 -22.92 -22.30 -9.15
C ALA A 175 -22.03 -22.02 -7.92
N ALA A 176 -20.86 -21.42 -8.10
CA ALA A 176 -19.99 -21.03 -7.00
C ALA A 176 -20.56 -19.85 -6.19
N GLU A 177 -21.22 -18.88 -6.82
CA GLU A 177 -21.93 -17.80 -6.15
C GLU A 177 -23.05 -18.35 -5.25
N ILE A 178 -23.83 -19.32 -5.75
CA ILE A 178 -24.88 -20.02 -4.97
C ILE A 178 -24.27 -20.78 -3.78
N LEU A 179 -23.06 -21.32 -3.91
CA LEU A 179 -22.38 -21.97 -2.79
C LEU A 179 -22.16 -20.98 -1.65
N VAL A 180 -21.56 -19.82 -1.92
CA VAL A 180 -21.17 -18.84 -0.90
C VAL A 180 -22.33 -17.99 -0.37
N THR A 181 -23.46 -17.95 -1.11
CA THR A 181 -24.69 -17.29 -0.65
C THR A 181 -25.65 -18.27 -0.01
N ASP A 182 -26.30 -19.12 -0.80
CA ASP A 182 -27.54 -19.80 -0.46
C ASP A 182 -27.34 -21.22 0.05
N CYS A 183 -26.13 -21.75 -0.05
CA CYS A 183 -25.84 -23.08 0.47
C CYS A 183 -25.85 -23.12 2.01
N SER A 184 -26.47 -24.17 2.55
CA SER A 184 -26.64 -24.35 4.00
C SER A 184 -25.34 -24.41 4.80
N CYS A 185 -24.19 -24.67 4.15
CA CYS A 185 -22.89 -24.62 4.82
C CYS A 185 -22.45 -23.19 5.17
N TYR A 186 -22.84 -22.18 4.39
CA TYR A 186 -22.43 -20.78 4.59
C TYR A 186 -23.56 -19.86 5.05
N THR A 187 -24.83 -20.17 4.74
CA THR A 187 -25.99 -19.34 5.12
C THR A 187 -26.03 -18.95 6.60
N PRO A 188 -25.71 -19.83 7.58
CA PRO A 188 -25.68 -19.44 9.00
C PRO A 188 -24.53 -18.50 9.39
N PHE A 189 -23.50 -18.41 8.55
CA PHE A 189 -22.24 -17.71 8.83
C PHE A 189 -22.07 -16.44 7.98
N ARG A 190 -23.07 -15.99 7.21
CA ARG A 190 -22.96 -14.84 6.30
C ARG A 190 -22.41 -13.58 6.97
N ALA A 191 -22.96 -13.19 8.12
CA ALA A 191 -22.49 -12.01 8.87
C ALA A 191 -21.02 -12.15 9.34
N PHE A 192 -20.60 -13.37 9.66
CA PHE A 192 -19.22 -13.66 10.03
C PHE A 192 -18.27 -13.69 8.85
N LEU A 193 -18.70 -14.24 7.71
CA LEU A 193 -17.92 -14.20 6.47
C LEU A 193 -17.67 -12.76 6.02
N MET A 194 -18.63 -11.85 6.25
CA MET A 194 -18.40 -10.42 6.05
C MET A 194 -17.25 -9.91 6.93
N ASP A 195 -17.28 -10.22 8.23
CA ASP A 195 -16.26 -9.84 9.19
C ASP A 195 -14.88 -10.41 8.82
N VAL A 196 -14.82 -11.69 8.41
CA VAL A 196 -13.57 -12.35 7.98
C VAL A 196 -12.98 -11.69 6.74
N VAL A 197 -13.81 -11.35 5.74
CA VAL A 197 -13.34 -10.67 4.52
C VAL A 197 -12.86 -9.25 4.83
N GLN A 198 -13.63 -8.51 5.63
CA GLN A 198 -13.38 -7.10 5.96
C GLN A 198 -12.32 -6.89 7.04
N SER A 199 -11.93 -7.92 7.80
CA SER A 199 -10.95 -7.78 8.87
C SER A 199 -9.55 -7.46 8.32
N ASP A 200 -8.97 -6.38 8.84
CA ASP A 200 -7.59 -5.95 8.63
C ASP A 200 -6.59 -6.67 9.56
N PHE A 201 -7.09 -7.55 10.42
CA PHE A 201 -6.30 -8.31 11.40
C PHE A 201 -6.14 -9.78 11.02
N ALA A 202 -7.01 -10.32 10.17
CA ALA A 202 -6.81 -11.62 9.56
C ALA A 202 -6.05 -11.46 8.23
N PHE A 203 -5.09 -12.33 7.94
CA PHE A 203 -4.33 -12.36 6.68
C PHE A 203 -4.52 -13.69 5.96
N MET A 204 -4.12 -13.77 4.68
CA MET A 204 -3.93 -15.08 4.04
C MET A 204 -2.68 -15.76 4.64
N PRO A 205 -2.68 -17.09 4.89
CA PRO A 205 -3.70 -18.08 4.54
C PRO A 205 -4.84 -18.24 5.57
N ASN A 206 -4.80 -17.53 6.72
CA ASN A 206 -5.79 -17.69 7.79
C ASN A 206 -7.24 -17.44 7.32
N LYS A 207 -7.47 -16.46 6.43
CA LYS A 207 -8.80 -16.22 5.84
C LYS A 207 -9.31 -17.44 5.05
N LEU A 208 -8.45 -18.09 4.27
CA LEU A 208 -8.80 -19.27 3.47
C LEU A 208 -9.12 -20.46 4.37
N ASP A 209 -8.30 -20.66 5.40
CA ASP A 209 -8.51 -21.67 6.43
C ASP A 209 -9.87 -21.52 7.12
N LEU A 210 -10.25 -20.30 7.52
CA LEU A 210 -11.52 -20.04 8.19
C LEU A 210 -12.71 -20.37 7.29
N ILE A 211 -12.66 -19.98 6.02
CA ILE A 211 -13.74 -20.24 5.05
C ILE A 211 -13.83 -21.73 4.71
N ARG A 212 -12.69 -22.41 4.60
CA ARG A 212 -12.62 -23.86 4.44
C ARG A 212 -13.22 -24.58 5.64
N ASP A 213 -12.82 -24.23 6.85
CA ASP A 213 -13.21 -24.90 8.08
C ASP A 213 -14.73 -24.79 8.33
N ILE A 214 -15.36 -23.68 7.94
CA ILE A 214 -16.83 -23.52 7.94
C ILE A 214 -17.50 -24.50 6.99
N ALA A 215 -16.96 -24.62 5.78
CA ALA A 215 -17.53 -25.46 4.74
C ALA A 215 -17.35 -26.95 5.03
N LEU A 216 -16.15 -27.41 5.40
CA LEU A 216 -15.89 -28.81 5.74
C LEU A 216 -16.50 -29.24 7.09
N GLY A 217 -16.48 -28.35 8.08
CA GLY A 217 -16.69 -28.71 9.49
C GLY A 217 -15.44 -29.34 10.10
N THR A 218 -15.37 -29.41 11.43
CA THR A 218 -14.14 -29.74 12.19
C THR A 218 -13.58 -31.14 11.99
N ASP A 219 -14.33 -32.09 11.42
CA ASP A 219 -13.97 -33.53 11.48
C ASP A 219 -14.24 -34.33 10.19
N ASN A 220 -14.51 -33.68 9.05
CA ASN A 220 -14.83 -34.40 7.80
C ASN A 220 -13.71 -34.30 6.77
N ALA A 221 -13.29 -35.43 6.21
CA ALA A 221 -12.38 -35.46 5.06
C ALA A 221 -13.04 -34.94 3.76
N GLU A 222 -14.37 -35.10 3.66
CA GLU A 222 -15.18 -34.61 2.56
C GLU A 222 -16.61 -34.32 3.06
N ARG A 223 -17.18 -33.18 2.67
CA ARG A 223 -18.58 -32.84 2.96
C ARG A 223 -19.34 -32.63 1.66
N LYS A 224 -20.49 -33.27 1.54
CA LYS A 224 -21.43 -33.02 0.44
C LYS A 224 -22.46 -31.97 0.82
N ALA A 225 -22.69 -31.04 -0.10
CA ALA A 225 -23.72 -30.03 0.03
C ALA A 225 -24.53 -29.95 -1.26
N TYR A 226 -25.78 -29.50 -1.14
CA TYR A 226 -26.72 -29.47 -2.26
C TYR A 226 -27.44 -28.13 -2.26
N SER A 227 -27.57 -27.53 -3.43
CA SER A 227 -28.39 -26.34 -3.66
C SER A 227 -29.02 -26.41 -5.04
N ASN A 228 -30.03 -25.59 -5.32
CA ASN A 228 -30.62 -25.52 -6.66
C ASN A 228 -30.13 -24.26 -7.37
N ASN A 229 -29.67 -24.41 -8.61
CA ASN A 229 -29.54 -23.29 -9.53
C ASN A 229 -30.81 -23.17 -10.39
N LYS A 230 -30.85 -22.16 -11.28
CA LYS A 230 -31.99 -21.92 -12.19
C LYS A 230 -32.34 -23.12 -13.08
N TYR A 231 -31.39 -24.02 -13.31
CA TYR A 231 -31.48 -25.13 -14.26
C TYR A 231 -31.63 -26.51 -13.58
N GLY A 232 -31.38 -26.62 -12.28
CA GLY A 232 -31.60 -27.81 -11.47
C GLY A 232 -30.68 -27.94 -10.26
N LEU A 233 -30.62 -29.15 -9.72
CA LEU A 233 -29.82 -29.46 -8.53
C LEU A 233 -28.32 -29.33 -8.82
N VAL A 234 -27.61 -28.60 -7.97
CA VAL A 234 -26.15 -28.51 -7.90
C VAL A 234 -25.67 -29.34 -6.70
N GLU A 235 -24.69 -30.20 -6.93
CA GLU A 235 -24.00 -30.97 -5.89
C GLU A 235 -22.58 -30.42 -5.71
N TYR A 236 -22.23 -30.09 -4.47
CA TYR A 236 -20.92 -29.63 -4.06
C TYR A 236 -20.24 -30.73 -3.25
N SER A 237 -19.04 -31.12 -3.65
CA SER A 237 -18.17 -32.01 -2.88
C SER A 237 -16.98 -31.20 -2.37
N ILE A 238 -17.03 -30.85 -1.08
CA ILE A 238 -16.10 -29.94 -0.41
C ILE A 238 -14.99 -30.78 0.21
N ARG A 239 -13.73 -30.50 -0.17
CA ARG A 239 -12.52 -31.18 0.32
C ARG A 239 -11.50 -30.15 0.79
N SER A 240 -10.49 -30.60 1.53
CA SER A 240 -9.48 -29.71 2.12
C SER A 240 -8.74 -28.86 1.09
N GLY A 241 -8.49 -29.37 -0.12
CA GLY A 241 -7.76 -28.64 -1.16
C GLY A 241 -8.61 -27.93 -2.22
N TYR A 242 -9.85 -28.39 -2.46
CA TYR A 242 -10.70 -27.85 -3.53
C TYR A 242 -12.17 -28.19 -3.31
N VAL A 243 -13.05 -27.50 -4.03
CA VAL A 243 -14.48 -27.80 -4.08
C VAL A 243 -14.86 -28.25 -5.48
N LYS A 244 -15.37 -29.48 -5.59
CA LYS A 244 -15.93 -29.99 -6.84
C LYS A 244 -17.40 -29.63 -6.95
N ILE A 245 -17.80 -29.06 -8.08
CA ILE A 245 -19.16 -28.58 -8.34
C ILE A 245 -19.74 -29.35 -9.53
N SER A 246 -20.87 -30.02 -9.31
CA SER A 246 -21.61 -30.75 -10.34
C SER A 246 -22.95 -30.04 -10.56
N TYR A 247 -23.10 -29.35 -11.69
CA TYR A 247 -24.21 -28.43 -11.96
C TYR A 247 -24.87 -28.70 -13.31
N LYS A 248 -26.11 -28.21 -13.50
CA LYS A 248 -26.75 -28.15 -14.82
C LYS A 248 -26.53 -26.76 -15.41
N ASN A 249 -26.04 -26.71 -16.65
CA ASN A 249 -25.83 -25.45 -17.36
C ASN A 249 -27.13 -24.93 -18.00
N ARG A 250 -27.09 -23.75 -18.64
CA ARG A 250 -28.22 -23.16 -19.37
C ARG A 250 -28.89 -24.05 -20.43
N ASN A 251 -28.17 -25.03 -20.96
CA ASN A 251 -28.68 -25.99 -21.94
C ASN A 251 -29.27 -27.25 -21.28
N GLY A 252 -29.33 -27.31 -19.95
CA GLY A 252 -29.82 -28.45 -19.18
C GLY A 252 -28.86 -29.64 -19.11
N VAL A 253 -27.64 -29.50 -19.60
CA VAL A 253 -26.60 -30.55 -19.60
C VAL A 253 -25.85 -30.52 -18.27
N ARG A 254 -25.57 -31.71 -17.72
CA ARG A 254 -24.76 -31.85 -16.50
C ARG A 254 -23.29 -31.59 -16.83
N LYS A 255 -22.69 -30.61 -16.17
CA LYS A 255 -21.26 -30.31 -16.21
C LYS A 255 -20.64 -30.49 -14.82
N GLU A 256 -19.34 -30.70 -14.78
CA GLU A 256 -18.54 -30.72 -13.57
C GLU A 256 -17.42 -29.69 -13.67
N GLY A 257 -17.17 -28.97 -12.57
CA GLY A 257 -16.03 -28.08 -12.41
C GLY A 257 -15.39 -28.28 -11.04
N ALA A 258 -14.19 -27.74 -10.85
CA ALA A 258 -13.51 -27.69 -9.57
C ALA A 258 -12.95 -26.28 -9.37
N LEU A 259 -13.05 -25.78 -8.16
CA LEU A 259 -12.50 -24.48 -7.75
C LEU A 259 -11.58 -24.67 -6.55
N ASP A 260 -10.50 -23.91 -6.51
CA ASP A 260 -9.66 -23.81 -5.33
C ASP A 260 -10.25 -22.83 -4.28
N TRP A 261 -9.68 -22.83 -3.08
CA TRP A 261 -10.17 -21.99 -1.99
C TRP A 261 -9.91 -20.49 -2.22
N ARG A 262 -8.91 -20.12 -3.04
CA ARG A 262 -8.61 -18.73 -3.36
C ARG A 262 -9.63 -18.18 -4.35
N GLU A 263 -9.96 -18.94 -5.40
CA GLU A 263 -11.03 -18.64 -6.35
C GLU A 263 -12.39 -18.49 -5.62
N LEU A 264 -12.69 -19.38 -4.68
CA LEU A 264 -13.89 -19.24 -3.84
C LEU A 264 -13.86 -18.01 -2.92
N TYR A 265 -12.69 -17.68 -2.36
CA TYR A 265 -12.51 -16.47 -1.56
C TYR A 265 -12.77 -15.21 -2.37
N GLU A 266 -12.28 -15.13 -3.60
CA GLU A 266 -12.49 -13.95 -4.45
C GLU A 266 -13.95 -13.80 -4.89
N ILE A 267 -14.65 -14.91 -5.15
CA ILE A 267 -16.10 -14.88 -5.39
C ILE A 267 -16.82 -14.39 -4.12
N LEU A 268 -16.46 -14.92 -2.94
CA LEU A 268 -17.01 -14.46 -1.67
C LEU A 268 -16.73 -12.97 -1.41
N SER A 269 -15.52 -12.49 -1.71
CA SER A 269 -15.09 -11.10 -1.47
C SER A 269 -15.93 -10.12 -2.31
N TYR A 270 -16.29 -10.51 -3.53
CA TYR A 270 -17.23 -9.78 -4.37
C TYR A 270 -18.67 -9.83 -3.82
N MET A 271 -19.12 -11.01 -3.38
CA MET A 271 -20.49 -11.19 -2.89
C MET A 271 -20.76 -10.45 -1.58
N VAL A 272 -19.81 -10.42 -0.64
CA VAL A 272 -19.90 -9.70 0.64
C VAL A 272 -20.12 -8.20 0.45
N LYS A 273 -19.61 -7.61 -0.65
CA LYS A 273 -19.80 -6.19 -0.97
C LYS A 273 -21.22 -5.87 -1.47
N GLN A 274 -22.00 -6.88 -1.84
CA GLN A 274 -23.36 -6.68 -2.33
C GLN A 274 -24.32 -6.36 -1.17
N PRO A 275 -25.21 -5.36 -1.33
CA PRO A 275 -26.08 -4.89 -0.24
C PRO A 275 -27.07 -5.96 0.26
N PHE A 276 -27.34 -6.99 -0.53
CA PHE A 276 -28.29 -8.07 -0.24
C PHE A 276 -27.62 -9.35 0.30
N TYR A 277 -26.31 -9.37 0.49
CA TYR A 277 -25.59 -10.58 0.93
C TYR A 277 -26.06 -11.06 2.32
N CYS A 278 -26.15 -10.15 3.29
CA CYS A 278 -26.56 -10.43 4.66
C CYS A 278 -27.68 -9.48 5.10
N GLY A 279 -28.78 -10.03 5.60
CA GLY A 279 -29.89 -9.25 6.15
C GLY A 279 -29.54 -8.57 7.48
N GLU A 280 -30.22 -7.46 7.79
CA GLU A 280 -30.01 -6.69 9.02
C GLU A 280 -30.22 -7.52 10.30
N ASP A 281 -31.17 -8.45 10.31
CA ASP A 281 -31.42 -9.34 11.45
C ASP A 281 -30.25 -10.29 11.72
N GLN A 282 -29.63 -10.82 10.67
CA GLN A 282 -28.45 -11.69 10.80
C GLN A 282 -27.23 -10.91 11.30
N LYS A 283 -27.05 -9.67 10.82
CA LYS A 283 -26.00 -8.77 11.33
C LYS A 283 -26.21 -8.50 12.82
N ARG A 284 -27.44 -8.17 13.23
CA ARG A 284 -27.75 -7.91 14.64
C ARG A 284 -27.48 -9.11 15.53
N TYR A 285 -27.93 -10.31 15.14
CA TYR A 285 -27.68 -11.54 15.88
C TYR A 285 -26.17 -11.84 16.00
N TYR A 286 -25.41 -11.61 14.94
CA TYR A 286 -23.96 -11.79 14.95
C TYR A 286 -23.27 -10.78 15.88
N GLN A 287 -23.65 -9.50 15.84
CA GLN A 287 -23.12 -8.47 16.73
C GLN A 287 -23.44 -8.76 18.21
N GLU A 288 -24.67 -9.20 18.51
CA GLU A 288 -25.04 -9.66 19.86
C GLU A 288 -24.21 -10.87 20.30
N THR A 289 -23.81 -11.74 19.36
CA THR A 289 -22.96 -12.91 19.64
C THR A 289 -21.50 -12.51 19.85
N LYS A 290 -20.97 -11.59 19.04
CA LYS A 290 -19.62 -11.01 19.16
C LYS A 290 -19.43 -10.30 20.51
N GLN A 291 -20.48 -9.68 21.05
CA GLN A 291 -20.46 -8.98 22.34
C GLN A 291 -20.66 -9.90 23.56
N LYS A 292 -21.05 -11.16 23.40
CA LYS A 292 -21.21 -12.08 24.54
C LYS A 292 -19.84 -12.45 25.13
N ALA A 293 -19.71 -12.30 26.44
CA ALA A 293 -18.46 -12.55 27.17
C ALA A 293 -18.03 -14.04 27.24
N ASP A 294 -18.93 -14.98 26.94
CA ASP A 294 -18.68 -16.42 27.11
C ASP A 294 -18.12 -17.03 25.81
N ARG A 295 -16.83 -16.80 25.54
CA ARG A 295 -16.09 -17.30 24.36
C ARG A 295 -16.00 -18.83 24.30
N ASP A 296 -16.11 -19.51 25.44
CA ASP A 296 -15.95 -20.97 25.52
C ASP A 296 -17.19 -21.75 25.06
N LYS A 297 -18.34 -21.09 24.92
CA LYS A 297 -19.56 -21.67 24.35
C LYS A 297 -19.76 -21.34 22.87
N MET A 298 -18.85 -20.57 22.26
CA MET A 298 -18.93 -20.23 20.84
C MET A 298 -18.47 -21.40 19.95
N ASN A 299 -18.89 -21.39 18.69
CA ASN A 299 -18.34 -22.32 17.70
C ASN A 299 -16.81 -22.15 17.64
N PRO A 300 -16.01 -23.24 17.62
CA PRO A 300 -14.56 -23.19 17.54
C PRO A 300 -14.00 -22.27 16.44
N VAL A 301 -14.71 -22.15 15.32
CA VAL A 301 -14.31 -21.27 14.21
C VAL A 301 -14.38 -19.78 14.60
N TYR A 302 -15.43 -19.37 15.32
CA TYR A 302 -15.54 -17.98 15.82
C TYR A 302 -14.43 -17.67 16.81
N LYS A 303 -14.15 -18.61 17.72
CA LYS A 303 -13.10 -18.47 18.72
C LYS A 303 -11.74 -18.28 18.06
N ARG A 304 -11.39 -19.14 17.10
CA ARG A 304 -10.13 -19.04 16.34
C ARG A 304 -9.99 -17.68 15.65
N PHE A 305 -11.05 -17.16 15.04
CA PHE A 305 -11.01 -15.85 14.38
C PHE A 305 -10.78 -14.71 15.38
N PHE A 306 -11.54 -14.64 16.47
CA PHE A 306 -11.36 -13.57 17.47
C PHE A 306 -10.00 -13.63 18.18
N ASP A 307 -9.47 -14.84 18.43
CA ASP A 307 -8.14 -15.00 19.01
C ASP A 307 -7.04 -14.48 18.06
N ILE A 308 -7.21 -14.66 16.73
CA ILE A 308 -6.32 -14.08 15.72
C ILE A 308 -6.43 -12.55 15.73
N GLU A 309 -7.65 -12.00 15.72
CA GLU A 309 -7.86 -10.55 15.71
C GLU A 309 -7.23 -9.89 16.96
N ASP A 310 -7.50 -10.44 18.14
CA ASP A 310 -6.98 -9.91 19.40
C ASP A 310 -5.46 -9.98 19.46
N SER A 311 -4.86 -11.09 19.00
CA SER A 311 -3.40 -11.26 18.99
C SER A 311 -2.72 -10.26 18.06
N VAL A 312 -3.21 -10.10 16.82
CA VAL A 312 -2.63 -9.17 15.85
C VAL A 312 -2.82 -7.73 16.31
N LYS A 313 -3.99 -7.39 16.85
CA LYS A 313 -4.27 -6.07 17.41
C LYS A 313 -3.34 -5.73 18.58
N ALA A 314 -3.13 -6.65 19.52
CA ALA A 314 -2.22 -6.45 20.64
C ALA A 314 -0.78 -6.21 20.16
N ASN A 315 -0.29 -7.02 19.22
CA ASN A 315 1.05 -6.86 18.65
C ASN A 315 1.24 -5.49 17.96
N ARG A 316 0.22 -5.01 17.23
CA ARG A 316 0.26 -3.71 16.56
C ARG A 316 0.26 -2.55 17.56
N LEU A 317 -0.55 -2.61 18.61
CA LEU A 317 -0.57 -1.59 19.66
C LEU A 317 0.76 -1.53 20.42
N GLU A 318 1.34 -2.67 20.79
CA GLU A 318 2.66 -2.72 21.43
C GLU A 318 3.75 -2.13 20.52
N THR A 319 3.65 -2.37 19.21
CA THR A 319 4.57 -1.79 18.22
C THR A 319 4.40 -0.28 18.11
N ARG A 320 3.15 0.22 18.16
CA ARG A 320 2.85 1.65 18.18
C ARG A 320 3.42 2.35 19.43
N GLU A 321 3.25 1.74 20.60
CA GLU A 321 3.79 2.27 21.86
C GLU A 321 5.31 2.37 21.82
N ARG A 322 5.99 1.33 21.28
CA ARG A 322 7.45 1.34 21.08
C ARG A 322 7.89 2.42 20.08
N ALA A 323 7.19 2.57 18.95
CA ALA A 323 7.49 3.62 17.98
C ALA A 323 7.35 5.02 18.58
N THR A 324 6.27 5.25 19.33
CA THR A 324 6.01 6.54 20.02
C THR A 324 7.07 6.84 21.07
N ALA A 325 7.50 5.83 21.84
CA ALA A 325 8.56 5.96 22.83
C ALA A 325 9.93 6.30 22.20
N ASN A 326 10.19 5.84 20.98
CA ASN A 326 11.41 6.13 20.22
C ASN A 326 11.30 7.38 19.32
N GLY A 327 10.16 8.07 19.32
CA GLY A 327 9.94 9.28 18.51
C GLY A 327 9.77 9.01 17.00
N TRP A 328 9.38 7.79 16.61
CA TRP A 328 9.13 7.41 15.23
C TRP A 328 7.64 7.59 14.87
N GLU A 329 7.37 8.06 13.66
CA GLU A 329 6.02 8.10 13.12
C GLU A 329 5.51 6.67 12.88
N THR A 330 4.23 6.45 13.15
CA THR A 330 3.58 5.13 13.06
C THR A 330 2.30 5.25 12.25
N LYS A 331 2.11 4.33 11.31
CA LYS A 331 0.88 4.20 10.51
C LYS A 331 -0.19 3.39 11.25
N ILE A 332 -0.07 3.20 12.55
CA ILE A 332 -1.02 2.42 13.37
C ILE A 332 -1.86 3.38 14.22
N ASP A 333 -3.18 3.28 14.13
CA ASP A 333 -4.11 4.10 14.91
C ASP A 333 -4.22 3.66 16.38
N GLU A 334 -5.13 4.27 17.14
CA GLU A 334 -5.41 3.93 18.57
C GLU A 334 -6.15 2.62 18.77
N ASN A 335 -6.63 2.02 17.69
CA ASN A 335 -7.38 0.79 17.70
C ASN A 335 -6.59 -0.37 17.08
N GLY A 336 -5.33 -0.15 16.66
CA GLY A 336 -4.46 -1.14 16.06
C GLY A 336 -4.67 -1.34 14.55
N HIS A 337 -5.46 -0.49 13.88
CA HIS A 337 -5.60 -0.56 12.42
C HIS A 337 -4.41 0.09 11.73
N VAL A 338 -4.06 -0.44 10.56
CA VAL A 338 -3.08 0.16 9.67
C VAL A 338 -3.79 1.24 8.87
N ILE A 339 -3.33 2.46 9.00
CA ILE A 339 -3.72 3.58 8.17
C ILE A 339 -3.04 3.35 6.81
N SER A 340 -3.82 2.98 5.79
CA SER A 340 -3.30 2.81 4.44
C SER A 340 -2.93 4.15 3.84
N ASP A 341 -1.89 4.17 3.00
CA ASP A 341 -1.58 5.35 2.17
C ASP A 341 -2.72 5.61 1.15
N ASP A 342 -3.51 4.59 0.82
CA ASP A 342 -4.69 4.67 -0.06
C ASP A 342 -5.95 5.27 0.61
N ALA A 343 -5.92 5.51 1.92
CA ALA A 343 -6.86 6.41 2.58
C ALA A 343 -6.50 7.89 2.33
N VAL A 344 -5.58 8.19 1.41
CA VAL A 344 -5.48 9.51 0.80
C VAL A 344 -6.76 9.75 0.01
N GLN A 345 -7.71 10.40 0.69
CA GLN A 345 -8.82 11.12 0.08
C GLN A 345 -8.26 11.83 -1.15
N LYS A 346 -8.68 11.41 -2.36
CA LYS A 346 -8.10 11.87 -3.63
C LYS A 346 -7.97 13.39 -3.57
N LYS A 347 -6.74 13.89 -3.63
CA LYS A 347 -6.46 15.31 -3.41
C LYS A 347 -6.88 16.12 -4.63
N TYR A 348 -7.64 17.18 -4.40
CA TYR A 348 -8.09 18.10 -5.45
C TYR A 348 -7.50 19.49 -5.23
N ASN A 349 -6.99 20.08 -6.31
CA ASN A 349 -6.78 21.52 -6.36
C ASN A 349 -8.06 22.17 -6.90
N PHE A 350 -8.55 23.17 -6.20
CA PHE A 350 -9.70 23.94 -6.63
C PHE A 350 -9.37 24.75 -7.88
N HIS A 351 -10.32 24.83 -8.80
CA HIS A 351 -10.21 25.66 -9.99
C HIS A 351 -11.48 26.49 -10.18
N TYR A 352 -11.31 27.79 -10.38
CA TYR A 352 -12.43 28.69 -10.60
C TYR A 352 -13.07 28.42 -11.97
N ASN A 353 -14.39 28.30 -11.97
CA ASN A 353 -15.17 28.54 -13.17
C ASN A 353 -15.57 30.02 -13.19
N LEU A 354 -14.82 30.85 -13.91
CA LEU A 354 -15.02 32.30 -13.92
C LEU A 354 -16.41 32.73 -14.45
N TRP A 355 -17.07 31.86 -15.21
CA TRP A 355 -18.43 32.11 -15.72
C TRP A 355 -19.51 31.92 -14.65
N GLU A 356 -19.20 31.24 -13.55
CA GLU A 356 -20.11 30.92 -12.45
C GLU A 356 -19.83 31.75 -11.20
N MET A 357 -18.95 32.74 -11.29
CA MET A 357 -18.59 33.58 -10.16
C MET A 357 -19.73 34.51 -9.75
N GLU A 358 -20.14 34.38 -8.49
CA GLU A 358 -21.14 35.24 -7.87
C GLU A 358 -20.55 36.61 -7.52
N LYS A 359 -21.35 37.67 -7.69
CA LYS A 359 -21.00 39.03 -7.26
C LYS A 359 -21.90 39.43 -6.11
N GLY A 360 -21.30 39.85 -5.00
CA GLY A 360 -21.99 40.18 -3.76
C GLY A 360 -21.62 41.55 -3.23
N GLY A 361 -22.59 42.24 -2.63
CA GLY A 361 -22.34 43.43 -1.82
C GLY A 361 -21.62 43.09 -0.51
N ALA A 362 -21.34 44.09 0.33
CA ALA A 362 -20.58 43.90 1.57
C ALA A 362 -21.18 42.83 2.50
N LYS A 363 -22.51 42.81 2.71
CA LYS A 363 -23.17 41.81 3.56
C LYS A 363 -23.12 40.39 2.98
N THR A 364 -23.26 40.25 1.66
CA THR A 364 -23.14 38.95 0.97
C THR A 364 -21.72 38.39 1.10
N ARG A 365 -20.72 39.25 0.90
CA ARG A 365 -19.31 38.88 1.08
C ARG A 365 -18.97 38.51 2.52
N TYR A 366 -19.53 39.23 3.48
CA TYR A 366 -19.43 38.86 4.90
C TYR A 366 -20.02 37.46 5.14
N GLN A 367 -21.21 37.17 4.61
CA GLN A 367 -21.82 35.85 4.75
C GLN A 367 -20.93 34.73 4.16
N TRP A 368 -20.36 34.95 2.97
CA TRP A 368 -19.42 33.99 2.38
C TRP A 368 -18.21 33.71 3.27
N ASN A 369 -17.66 34.75 3.92
CA ASN A 369 -16.57 34.55 4.87
C ASN A 369 -17.03 33.70 6.07
N MET A 370 -18.21 33.96 6.63
CA MET A 370 -18.75 33.20 7.75
C MET A 370 -19.03 31.74 7.40
N ASP A 371 -19.59 31.50 6.21
CA ASP A 371 -19.83 30.14 5.71
C ASP A 371 -18.52 29.39 5.53
N ALA A 372 -17.50 30.03 4.93
CA ALA A 372 -16.18 29.43 4.77
C ALA A 372 -15.51 29.11 6.12
N ILE A 373 -15.57 30.01 7.11
CA ILE A 373 -15.02 29.76 8.45
C ILE A 373 -15.71 28.58 9.13
N ARG A 374 -17.05 28.51 9.07
CA ARG A 374 -17.81 27.39 9.65
C ARG A 374 -17.46 26.07 8.99
N THR A 375 -17.42 26.05 7.66
CA THR A 375 -17.05 24.86 6.89
C THR A 375 -15.61 24.42 7.21
N LEU A 376 -14.66 25.36 7.31
CA LEU A 376 -13.28 25.03 7.68
C LEU A 376 -13.20 24.43 9.08
N LYS A 377 -13.81 25.07 10.09
CA LYS A 377 -13.84 24.55 11.47
C LYS A 377 -14.49 23.15 11.55
N GLN A 378 -15.52 22.90 10.74
CA GLN A 378 -16.12 21.57 10.63
C GLN A 378 -15.13 20.55 10.06
N ILE A 379 -14.49 20.86 8.93
CA ILE A 379 -13.51 19.98 8.28
C ILE A 379 -12.34 19.65 9.21
N GLU A 380 -11.85 20.65 9.95
CA GLU A 380 -10.78 20.47 10.95
C GLU A 380 -11.22 19.59 12.11
N SER A 381 -12.45 19.78 12.63
CA SER A 381 -12.98 18.95 13.71
C SER A 381 -13.19 17.48 13.29
N GLU A 382 -13.45 17.24 12.01
CA GLU A 382 -13.62 15.92 11.41
C GLU A 382 -12.29 15.30 10.94
N ASN A 383 -11.17 16.03 11.09
CA ASN A 383 -9.82 15.62 10.70
C ASN A 383 -9.73 15.01 9.29
N ARG A 384 -10.31 15.71 8.30
CA ARG A 384 -10.34 15.25 6.90
C ARG A 384 -10.01 16.36 5.91
N LEU A 385 -9.89 16.02 4.63
CA LEU A 385 -9.80 17.00 3.54
C LEU A 385 -11.20 17.46 3.08
N ALA A 386 -11.25 18.70 2.59
CA ALA A 386 -12.43 19.29 1.97
C ALA A 386 -12.85 18.50 0.72
N THR A 387 -14.15 18.26 0.59
CA THR A 387 -14.77 17.76 -0.65
C THR A 387 -14.80 18.85 -1.72
N PRO A 388 -14.96 18.51 -3.02
CA PRO A 388 -15.07 19.52 -4.09
C PRO A 388 -16.19 20.56 -3.86
N GLU A 389 -17.29 20.14 -3.25
CA GLU A 389 -18.44 20.99 -2.90
C GLU A 389 -18.09 21.95 -1.77
N GLU A 390 -17.36 21.49 -0.75
CA GLU A 390 -16.87 22.35 0.33
C GLU A 390 -15.77 23.30 -0.15
N GLN A 391 -14.89 22.85 -1.06
CA GLN A 391 -13.89 23.72 -1.69
C GLN A 391 -14.57 24.91 -2.42
N LYS A 392 -15.74 24.70 -3.05
CA LYS A 392 -16.51 25.82 -3.64
C LYS A 392 -16.94 26.82 -2.58
N VAL A 393 -17.35 26.38 -1.39
CA VAL A 393 -17.72 27.29 -0.28
C VAL A 393 -16.48 28.04 0.22
N LEU A 394 -15.38 27.33 0.49
CA LEU A 394 -14.12 27.93 0.94
C LEU A 394 -13.57 28.97 -0.06
N SER A 395 -13.72 28.70 -1.36
CA SER A 395 -13.22 29.58 -2.43
C SER A 395 -13.89 30.96 -2.50
N LYS A 396 -15.05 31.11 -1.82
CA LYS A 396 -15.80 32.38 -1.76
C LYS A 396 -15.28 33.32 -0.67
N PHE A 397 -14.32 32.89 0.16
CA PHE A 397 -13.73 33.75 1.19
C PHE A 397 -13.00 34.93 0.53
N VAL A 398 -13.45 36.15 0.79
CA VAL A 398 -12.91 37.36 0.15
C VAL A 398 -11.91 38.11 1.02
N GLY A 399 -11.63 37.62 2.22
CA GLY A 399 -10.84 38.35 3.22
C GLY A 399 -11.64 39.46 3.90
N TRP A 400 -10.99 40.18 4.81
CA TRP A 400 -11.62 41.25 5.59
C TRP A 400 -11.38 42.64 4.98
N GLY A 401 -10.59 42.72 3.90
CA GLY A 401 -10.34 43.94 3.13
C GLY A 401 -11.64 44.52 2.57
N GLY A 402 -12.05 45.68 3.06
CA GLY A 402 -13.30 46.32 2.67
C GLY A 402 -14.56 45.78 3.37
N LEU A 403 -14.39 45.05 4.48
CA LEU A 403 -15.45 44.63 5.41
C LEU A 403 -15.19 45.15 6.84
N SER A 404 -14.53 46.31 6.96
CA SER A 404 -14.20 46.92 8.25
C SER A 404 -15.43 47.18 9.14
N GLN A 405 -16.60 47.37 8.53
CA GLN A 405 -17.86 47.61 9.23
C GLN A 405 -18.29 46.44 10.11
N ALA A 406 -17.87 45.20 9.79
CA ALA A 406 -18.18 44.03 10.60
C ALA A 406 -17.43 44.00 11.95
N PHE A 407 -16.38 44.81 12.10
CA PHE A 407 -15.56 44.93 13.32
C PHE A 407 -15.88 46.19 14.13
N ASP A 408 -16.88 46.97 13.71
CA ASP A 408 -17.28 48.24 14.33
C ASP A 408 -18.51 48.05 15.23
N GLU A 409 -18.26 48.03 16.54
CA GLU A 409 -19.30 47.84 17.56
C GLU A 409 -20.35 48.95 17.55
N GLU A 410 -19.97 50.17 17.16
CA GLU A 410 -20.86 51.33 17.14
C GLU A 410 -21.72 51.40 15.86
N ASN A 411 -21.46 50.52 14.89
CA ASN A 411 -22.19 50.50 13.63
C ASN A 411 -23.53 49.78 13.74
N ALA A 412 -24.59 50.54 14.01
CA ALA A 412 -25.95 50.00 14.13
C ALA A 412 -26.38 49.13 12.92
N GLY A 413 -25.93 49.46 11.70
CA GLY A 413 -26.26 48.72 10.48
C GLY A 413 -25.59 47.35 10.35
N TRP A 414 -24.56 47.09 11.18
CA TRP A 414 -23.74 45.88 11.21
C TRP A 414 -23.73 45.19 12.59
N SER A 415 -24.55 45.66 13.53
CA SER A 415 -24.62 45.13 14.90
C SER A 415 -24.86 43.62 14.98
N LYS A 416 -25.63 43.04 14.04
CA LYS A 416 -25.87 41.59 13.98
C LYS A 416 -24.62 40.84 13.53
N GLU A 417 -23.99 41.31 12.47
CA GLU A 417 -22.77 40.76 11.91
C GLU A 417 -21.60 40.87 12.91
N TYR A 418 -21.48 42.00 13.61
CA TYR A 418 -20.50 42.17 14.69
C TYR A 418 -20.67 41.13 15.80
N ALA A 419 -21.90 40.94 16.29
CA ALA A 419 -22.18 39.97 17.35
C ALA A 419 -21.92 38.52 16.91
N GLU A 420 -22.32 38.15 15.68
CA GLU A 420 -22.09 36.82 15.12
C GLU A 420 -20.59 36.54 14.92
N LEU A 421 -19.84 37.51 14.41
CA LEU A 421 -18.40 37.39 14.22
C LEU A 421 -17.66 37.20 15.55
N LYS A 422 -18.09 37.93 16.59
CA LYS A 422 -17.55 37.82 17.95
C LYS A 422 -17.88 36.50 18.65
N ASP A 423 -18.99 35.87 18.30
CA ASP A 423 -19.39 34.58 18.85
C ASP A 423 -18.67 33.40 18.16
N LEU A 424 -18.45 33.49 16.84
CA LEU A 424 -17.84 32.41 16.05
C LEU A 424 -16.32 32.30 16.22
N LEU A 425 -15.63 33.43 16.41
CA LEU A 425 -14.17 33.49 16.51
C LEU A 425 -13.74 33.60 17.97
N SER A 426 -12.66 32.90 18.32
CA SER A 426 -11.91 33.17 19.55
C SER A 426 -11.35 34.59 19.55
N ASP A 427 -10.98 35.11 20.72
CA ASP A 427 -10.43 36.46 20.82
C ASP A 427 -9.12 36.62 20.04
N GLU A 428 -8.29 35.57 19.96
CA GLU A 428 -7.09 35.51 19.15
C GLU A 428 -7.40 35.55 17.65
N GLU A 429 -8.31 34.68 17.18
CA GLU A 429 -8.75 34.65 15.78
C GLU A 429 -9.40 35.99 15.37
N TYR A 430 -10.24 36.56 16.24
CA TYR A 430 -10.88 37.84 16.00
C TYR A 430 -9.87 38.98 15.88
N SER A 431 -8.87 39.01 16.77
CA SER A 431 -7.81 40.02 16.74
C SER A 431 -6.95 39.90 15.48
N ALA A 432 -6.61 38.68 15.07
CA ALA A 432 -5.89 38.39 13.83
C ALA A 432 -6.71 38.81 12.60
N ALA A 433 -7.99 38.43 12.53
CA ALA A 433 -8.90 38.82 11.46
C ALA A 433 -9.01 40.35 11.34
N ARG A 434 -9.21 41.04 12.47
CA ARG A 434 -9.30 42.51 12.52
C ARG A 434 -8.01 43.19 12.03
N ALA A 435 -6.84 42.64 12.33
CA ALA A 435 -5.56 43.20 11.89
C ALA A 435 -5.42 43.18 10.36
N THR A 436 -6.06 42.23 9.67
CA THR A 436 -5.97 42.08 8.21
C THR A 436 -6.89 43.01 7.42
N VAL A 437 -7.80 43.73 8.08
CA VAL A 437 -8.76 44.65 7.42
C VAL A 437 -8.07 45.67 6.50
N ASN A 438 -6.86 46.10 6.86
CA ASN A 438 -6.13 47.12 6.13
C ASN A 438 -5.31 46.60 4.94
N ASN A 439 -5.02 45.30 4.86
CA ASN A 439 -4.04 44.76 3.90
C ASN A 439 -4.47 43.45 3.20
N ALA A 440 -5.57 42.80 3.60
CA ALA A 440 -6.09 41.60 2.93
C ALA A 440 -7.05 41.95 1.78
N PHE A 441 -6.54 42.66 0.77
CA PHE A 441 -7.24 42.87 -0.51
C PHE A 441 -6.71 41.87 -1.53
N TYR A 442 -7.49 40.85 -1.85
CA TYR A 442 -7.06 39.82 -2.78
C TYR A 442 -7.28 40.23 -4.24
N THR A 443 -6.32 39.88 -5.09
CA THR A 443 -6.46 40.02 -6.55
C THR A 443 -7.63 39.15 -7.02
N SER A 444 -8.52 39.69 -7.84
CA SER A 444 -9.70 38.93 -8.29
C SER A 444 -9.29 37.77 -9.21
N PRO A 445 -9.99 36.62 -9.17
CA PRO A 445 -9.74 35.49 -10.07
C PRO A 445 -9.71 35.86 -11.55
N GLU A 446 -10.53 36.84 -11.98
CA GLU A 446 -10.52 37.31 -13.38
C GLU A 446 -9.20 37.98 -13.76
N ILE A 447 -8.62 38.80 -12.86
CA ILE A 447 -7.33 39.45 -13.09
C ILE A 447 -6.20 38.40 -13.03
N ALA A 448 -6.26 37.49 -12.06
CA ALA A 448 -5.29 36.41 -11.91
C ALA A 448 -5.26 35.49 -13.14
N MET A 449 -6.43 35.15 -13.71
CA MET A 449 -6.51 34.40 -14.96
C MET A 449 -5.83 35.15 -16.12
N CYS A 450 -6.08 36.46 -16.26
CA CYS A 450 -5.44 37.25 -17.31
C CYS A 450 -3.90 37.20 -17.19
N MET A 451 -3.37 37.31 -15.97
CA MET A 451 -1.93 37.21 -15.71
C MET A 451 -1.39 35.82 -16.05
N ASN A 452 -2.04 34.75 -15.60
CA ASN A 452 -1.65 33.37 -15.95
C ASN A 452 -1.74 33.11 -17.47
N SER A 453 -2.75 33.66 -18.13
CA SER A 453 -2.93 33.53 -19.59
C SER A 453 -1.79 34.23 -20.35
N ALA A 454 -1.30 35.36 -19.86
CA ALA A 454 -0.13 36.02 -20.42
C ALA A 454 1.13 35.14 -20.28
N LEU A 455 1.32 34.46 -19.14
CA LEU A 455 2.43 33.50 -18.97
C LEU A 455 2.36 32.35 -19.98
N VAL A 456 1.16 31.83 -20.25
CA VAL A 456 0.95 30.85 -21.33
C VAL A 456 1.32 31.45 -22.68
N GLN A 457 0.94 32.69 -22.98
CA GLN A 457 1.33 33.33 -24.25
C GLN A 457 2.84 33.52 -24.37
N PHE A 458 3.55 33.75 -23.27
CA PHE A 458 5.02 33.81 -23.23
C PHE A 458 5.72 32.46 -23.33
N GLY A 459 4.95 31.36 -23.42
CA GLY A 459 5.49 30.01 -23.62
C GLY A 459 5.58 29.17 -22.36
N PHE A 460 5.17 29.68 -21.19
CA PHE A 460 5.12 28.88 -19.97
C PHE A 460 4.03 27.80 -20.08
N ARG A 461 4.38 26.54 -19.78
CA ARG A 461 3.46 25.39 -19.88
C ARG A 461 3.52 24.49 -18.64
N GLY A 462 4.38 24.76 -17.68
CA GLY A 462 4.62 23.88 -16.54
C GLY A 462 5.98 24.17 -15.92
N GLY A 463 6.15 23.76 -14.66
CA GLY A 463 7.35 24.00 -13.86
C GLY A 463 6.97 24.30 -12.41
N ASN A 464 7.86 24.96 -11.68
CA ASN A 464 7.59 25.42 -10.33
C ASN A 464 6.90 26.80 -10.40
N VAL A 465 5.77 26.96 -9.73
CA VAL A 465 5.06 28.24 -9.58
C VAL A 465 5.01 28.60 -8.11
N LEU A 466 5.51 29.78 -7.78
CA LEU A 466 5.52 30.31 -6.43
C LEU A 466 4.56 31.49 -6.31
N GLU A 467 3.68 31.45 -5.30
CA GLU A 467 2.84 32.58 -4.89
C GLU A 467 3.28 33.04 -3.48
N PRO A 468 4.09 34.11 -3.35
CA PRO A 468 4.77 34.48 -2.11
C PRO A 468 3.88 35.16 -1.06
N SER A 469 2.65 35.54 -1.43
CA SER A 469 1.68 36.21 -0.57
C SER A 469 0.27 35.81 -0.99
N MET A 470 -0.01 34.51 -0.88
CA MET A 470 -1.07 33.89 -1.69
C MET A 470 -2.50 34.26 -1.27
N GLY A 471 -2.72 34.75 -0.04
CA GLY A 471 -4.07 34.93 0.49
C GLY A 471 -4.80 33.59 0.48
N ILE A 472 -5.89 33.48 -0.29
CA ILE A 472 -6.60 32.21 -0.53
C ILE A 472 -6.19 31.49 -1.82
N GLY A 473 -5.10 31.90 -2.46
CA GLY A 473 -4.52 31.27 -3.65
C GLY A 473 -5.26 31.55 -4.96
N ASN A 474 -5.84 32.74 -5.17
CA ASN A 474 -6.61 33.05 -6.38
C ASN A 474 -5.83 32.82 -7.68
N PHE A 475 -4.50 32.97 -7.68
CA PHE A 475 -3.67 32.67 -8.84
C PHE A 475 -3.60 31.17 -9.14
N PHE A 476 -3.56 30.32 -8.13
CA PHE A 476 -3.61 28.86 -8.30
C PHE A 476 -4.97 28.43 -8.86
N GLY A 477 -6.06 28.92 -8.27
CA GLY A 477 -7.41 28.58 -8.70
C GLY A 477 -7.73 29.06 -10.12
N SER A 478 -7.03 30.09 -10.62
CA SER A 478 -7.27 30.68 -11.94
C SER A 478 -6.27 30.23 -13.00
N MET A 479 -5.52 29.14 -12.76
CA MET A 479 -4.56 28.61 -13.74
C MET A 479 -5.27 27.96 -14.95
N PRO A 480 -4.92 28.38 -16.18
CA PRO A 480 -5.36 27.70 -17.40
C PRO A 480 -4.89 26.24 -17.44
N ALA A 481 -5.66 25.37 -18.09
CA ALA A 481 -5.38 23.93 -18.20
C ALA A 481 -3.93 23.58 -18.55
N PRO A 482 -3.23 24.28 -19.48
CA PRO A 482 -1.82 23.98 -19.77
C PRO A 482 -0.90 24.10 -18.55
N MET A 483 -1.18 24.97 -17.59
CA MET A 483 -0.34 25.24 -16.41
C MET A 483 -0.71 24.37 -15.20
N GLN A 484 -1.85 23.67 -15.20
CA GLN A 484 -2.33 22.94 -14.02
C GLN A 484 -1.42 21.77 -13.60
N ARG A 485 -0.52 21.32 -14.48
CA ARG A 485 0.55 20.34 -14.16
C ARG A 485 1.77 20.92 -13.44
N SER A 486 1.75 22.20 -13.08
CA SER A 486 2.85 22.86 -12.39
C SER A 486 2.91 22.42 -10.92
N LYS A 487 4.12 22.39 -10.36
CA LYS A 487 4.33 22.24 -8.92
C LYS A 487 4.07 23.58 -8.25
N LEU A 488 3.13 23.62 -7.32
CA LEU A 488 2.64 24.84 -6.71
C LEU A 488 3.27 25.05 -5.33
N TYR A 489 3.84 26.23 -5.11
CA TYR A 489 4.48 26.63 -3.87
C TYR A 489 3.82 27.91 -3.36
N GLY A 490 3.21 27.84 -2.18
CA GLY A 490 2.49 28.95 -1.57
C GLY A 490 3.15 29.42 -0.29
N VAL A 491 3.11 30.73 -0.05
CA VAL A 491 3.55 31.31 1.21
C VAL A 491 2.45 32.23 1.75
N SER A 492 2.14 32.07 3.03
CA SER A 492 1.18 32.90 3.77
C SER A 492 1.73 33.28 5.14
N LEU A 493 1.27 34.42 5.66
CA LEU A 493 1.68 34.95 6.98
C LEU A 493 0.69 34.62 8.09
N THR A 494 -0.54 34.22 7.76
CA THR A 494 -1.58 33.96 8.77
C THR A 494 -2.00 32.49 8.73
N ALA A 495 -2.08 31.89 9.92
CA ALA A 495 -2.49 30.49 10.09
C ALA A 495 -3.82 30.22 9.38
N PHE A 496 -4.88 30.96 9.74
CA PHE A 496 -6.22 30.80 9.16
C PHE A 496 -6.25 30.78 7.61
N GLN A 497 -5.47 31.65 6.97
CA GLN A 497 -5.38 31.66 5.50
C GLN A 497 -4.69 30.40 4.98
N GLU A 498 -3.68 29.90 5.67
CA GLU A 498 -2.98 28.68 5.30
C GLU A 498 -3.87 27.45 5.40
N GLU A 499 -4.61 27.28 6.50
CA GLU A 499 -5.51 26.13 6.65
C GLU A 499 -6.57 26.13 5.53
N LEU A 500 -7.18 27.28 5.25
CA LEU A 500 -8.13 27.43 4.14
C LEU A 500 -7.47 27.08 2.79
N THR A 501 -6.25 27.56 2.56
CA THR A 501 -5.58 27.40 1.27
C THR A 501 -5.04 25.99 1.06
N LYS A 502 -4.62 25.29 2.13
CA LYS A 502 -4.31 23.85 2.11
C LYS A 502 -5.54 23.02 1.74
N GLN A 503 -6.71 23.41 2.22
CA GLN A 503 -7.96 22.74 1.87
C GLN A 503 -8.38 23.01 0.42
N LEU A 504 -8.12 24.20 -0.11
CA LEU A 504 -8.37 24.54 -1.51
C LEU A 504 -7.38 23.90 -2.48
N TYR A 505 -6.09 23.84 -2.15
CA TYR A 505 -5.03 23.33 -3.03
C TYR A 505 -4.28 22.19 -2.37
N GLN A 506 -4.96 21.04 -2.26
CA GLN A 506 -4.50 19.88 -1.49
C GLN A 506 -3.21 19.26 -2.05
N ASN A 507 -2.85 19.54 -3.31
CA ASN A 507 -1.61 19.10 -3.94
C ASN A 507 -0.51 20.17 -3.96
N ALA A 508 -0.74 21.36 -3.40
CA ALA A 508 0.25 22.44 -3.33
C ALA A 508 1.09 22.34 -2.06
N ASN A 509 2.34 22.78 -2.13
CA ASN A 509 3.21 22.92 -0.96
C ASN A 509 3.05 24.35 -0.40
N ILE A 510 2.43 24.48 0.78
CA ILE A 510 2.10 25.77 1.38
C ILE A 510 2.81 25.88 2.73
N SER A 511 3.44 27.03 3.01
CA SER A 511 4.18 27.31 4.25
C SER A 511 3.69 28.58 4.96
N ILE A 512 3.59 28.51 6.29
CA ILE A 512 3.32 29.67 7.17
C ILE A 512 4.65 30.32 7.55
N THR A 513 5.12 31.23 6.71
CA THR A 513 6.34 31.99 7.02
C THR A 513 6.41 33.26 6.17
N GLY A 514 7.28 34.19 6.53
CA GLY A 514 7.65 35.27 5.64
C GLY A 514 8.37 34.71 4.41
N PHE A 515 8.08 35.23 3.22
CA PHE A 515 8.73 34.78 1.99
C PHE A 515 10.27 34.86 2.11
N GLU A 516 10.77 35.88 2.82
CA GLU A 516 12.19 36.07 3.12
C GLU A 516 12.85 34.95 3.91
N ASN A 517 12.07 34.09 4.57
CA ASN A 517 12.55 32.96 5.37
C ASN A 517 12.38 31.61 4.65
N THR A 518 11.87 31.61 3.41
CA THR A 518 11.67 30.37 2.65
C THR A 518 12.97 29.89 2.01
N THR A 519 13.09 28.57 1.86
CA THR A 519 14.23 27.91 1.20
C THR A 519 13.91 27.43 -0.22
N TYR A 520 12.81 27.91 -0.81
CA TYR A 520 12.46 27.64 -2.20
C TYR A 520 13.58 28.17 -3.11
N ARG A 521 14.40 27.26 -3.65
CA ARG A 521 15.53 27.54 -4.53
C ARG A 521 15.22 27.21 -5.97
#